data_AF-V7GU37-F1
#
_entry.id   AF-V7GU37-F1
#
_cell.length_a   1.000
_cell.length_b   1.000
_cell.length_c   1.000
_cell.angle_alpha   90.00
_cell.angle_beta   90.00
_cell.angle_gamma   90.00
#
_symmetry.space_group_name_H-M   'P 1'
#
loop_
_entity.id
_entity.type
_entity.pdbx_description
1 polymer ?
#
loop_
_entity_poly.entity_id
_entity_poly.type
_entity_poly.pdbx_seq_one_letter_code
_entity_poly.pdbx_strand_id
1 'polypeptide(L)'
;MREAKRLGAESAIVDGEIVVLNDKGLSDFAALRKAITRRQHDLYFVAFDLLHLNGHDLRDMALEERREILAGMIEPGGRIQFSEPLPGEAKAIFHLLDKAGLEGMVSKRKDSKYRSGPSTNWLKAKCYAIDEFDLLGVEREAGKPAFALMAERGTGRYVGSAFVTLNREMRERLWKRVQEHPGTAPKGVMKRPATQWVKPG
;
A
#
# COMPACT_ATOMS: atom_id res chain seq x y z
N MET A 1 3.58 -17.53 17.50
CA MET A 1 2.62 -18.50 18.07
C MET A 1 1.94 -18.04 19.37
N ARG A 2 2.61 -17.33 20.31
CA ARG A 2 1.96 -16.90 21.57
C ARG A 2 0.78 -15.94 21.37
N GLU A 3 0.92 -14.94 20.50
CA GLU A 3 -0.15 -13.94 20.27
C GLU A 3 -1.43 -14.55 19.69
N ALA A 4 -1.33 -15.43 18.69
CA ALA A 4 -2.49 -16.06 18.08
C ALA A 4 -3.31 -16.92 19.05
N LYS A 5 -2.68 -17.51 20.08
CA LYS A 5 -3.39 -18.28 21.11
C LYS A 5 -4.34 -17.42 21.95
N ARG A 6 -4.10 -16.10 22.04
CA ARG A 6 -4.96 -15.16 22.77
C ARG A 6 -6.33 -14.97 22.10
N LEU A 7 -6.48 -15.35 20.83
CA LEU A 7 -7.78 -15.30 20.14
C LEU A 7 -8.77 -16.36 20.64
N GLY A 8 -8.32 -17.33 21.45
CA GLY A 8 -9.20 -18.36 22.01
C GLY A 8 -9.86 -19.29 20.99
N ALA A 9 -9.40 -19.29 19.73
CA ALA A 9 -9.93 -20.13 18.66
C ALA A 9 -9.13 -21.43 18.51
N GLU A 10 -9.82 -22.53 18.22
CA GLU A 10 -9.19 -23.78 17.82
C GLU A 10 -8.61 -23.66 16.40
N SER A 11 -9.34 -22.99 15.50
CA SER A 11 -8.89 -22.65 14.16
C SER A 11 -9.56 -21.38 13.66
N ALA A 12 -8.82 -20.53 12.95
CA ALA A 12 -9.37 -19.31 12.35
C ALA A 12 -8.62 -18.92 11.07
N ILE A 13 -9.34 -18.29 10.14
CA ILE A 13 -8.75 -17.57 9.00
C ILE A 13 -9.13 -16.10 9.15
N VAL A 14 -8.13 -15.27 9.42
CA VAL A 14 -8.30 -13.82 9.65
C VAL A 14 -7.61 -13.07 8.52
N ASP A 15 -8.32 -12.10 7.96
CA ASP A 15 -7.78 -11.17 6.97
C ASP A 15 -7.36 -9.85 7.66
N GLY A 16 -6.22 -9.31 7.26
CA GLY A 16 -5.57 -8.22 7.97
C GLY A 16 -4.32 -7.69 7.27
N GLU A 17 -3.74 -6.66 7.88
CA GLU A 17 -2.52 -6.01 7.40
C GLU A 17 -1.42 -6.09 8.45
N ILE A 18 -0.20 -6.43 8.03
CA ILE A 18 0.97 -6.35 8.90
C ILE A 18 1.54 -4.94 8.80
N VAL A 19 1.71 -4.27 9.94
CA VAL A 19 2.24 -2.92 10.03
C VAL A 19 3.42 -2.85 10.98
N VAL A 20 4.28 -1.85 10.76
CA VAL A 20 5.24 -1.34 11.75
C VAL A 20 4.81 0.06 12.09
N LEU A 21 4.77 0.38 13.38
CA LEU A 21 4.41 1.71 13.84
C LEU A 21 5.68 2.56 13.99
N ASN A 22 5.62 3.82 13.57
CA ASN A 22 6.65 4.81 13.88
C ASN A 22 6.45 5.41 15.30
N ASP A 23 7.32 6.33 15.71
CA ASP A 23 7.26 6.98 17.03
C ASP A 23 5.96 7.76 17.29
N LYS A 24 5.18 8.05 16.23
CA LYS A 24 3.85 8.69 16.31
C LYS A 24 2.70 7.69 16.28
N GLY A 25 2.98 6.39 16.29
CA GLY A 25 1.96 5.33 16.23
C GLY A 25 1.33 5.12 14.84
N LEU A 26 1.92 5.68 13.77
CA LEU A 26 1.41 5.55 12.40
C LEU A 26 2.15 4.46 11.63
N SER A 27 1.49 3.83 10.64
CA SER A 27 2.11 2.79 9.83
C SER A 27 3.26 3.33 8.98
N ASP A 28 4.40 2.65 9.01
CA ASP A 28 5.60 2.96 8.23
C ASP A 28 5.95 1.80 7.29
N PHE A 29 5.59 1.96 6.02
CA PHE A 29 5.82 0.96 4.97
C PHE A 29 7.31 0.75 4.66
N ALA A 30 8.12 1.81 4.76
CA ALA A 30 9.56 1.71 4.51
C ALA A 30 10.25 0.92 5.64
N ALA A 31 9.82 1.15 6.89
CA ALA A 31 10.26 0.38 8.05
C ALA A 31 9.80 -1.08 7.99
N LEU A 32 8.56 -1.35 7.54
CA LEU A 32 8.02 -2.70 7.38
C LEU A 32 8.92 -3.58 6.49
N ARG A 33 9.38 -3.06 5.34
CA ARG A 33 10.29 -3.80 4.43
C ARG A 33 11.58 -4.22 5.12
N LYS A 34 12.12 -3.41 6.04
CA LYS A 34 13.32 -3.73 6.81
C LYS A 34 13.01 -4.69 7.96
N ALA A 35 11.87 -4.53 8.61
CA ALA A 35 11.49 -5.27 9.81
C ALA A 35 11.08 -6.73 9.50
N ILE A 36 10.41 -6.99 8.37
CA ILE A 36 9.87 -8.32 8.07
C ILE A 36 10.95 -9.42 8.03
N THR A 37 12.19 -9.07 7.68
CA THR A 37 13.32 -10.01 7.60
C THR A 37 14.18 -10.05 8.86
N ARG A 38 14.18 -9.01 9.70
CA ARG A 38 15.18 -8.84 10.79
C ARG A 38 14.61 -8.50 12.17
N ARG A 39 13.40 -7.93 12.26
CA ARG A 39 12.78 -7.42 13.50
C ARG A 39 11.30 -7.78 13.56
N GLN A 40 11.02 -9.08 13.53
CA GLN A 40 9.64 -9.58 13.56
C GLN A 40 8.88 -9.21 14.85
N HIS A 41 9.60 -8.88 15.93
CA HIS A 41 9.03 -8.39 17.18
C HIS A 41 8.54 -6.93 17.12
N ASP A 42 8.80 -6.19 16.03
CA ASP A 42 8.26 -4.84 15.84
C ASP A 42 6.93 -4.85 15.06
N LEU A 43 6.49 -6.04 14.62
CA LEU A 43 5.32 -6.20 13.77
C LEU A 43 4.03 -6.24 14.59
N TYR A 44 3.03 -5.52 14.09
CA TYR A 44 1.64 -5.63 14.49
C TYR A 44 0.84 -6.24 13.35
N PHE A 45 -0.17 -7.03 13.68
CA PHE A 45 -1.15 -7.53 12.73
C PHE A 45 -2.49 -6.85 13.02
N VAL A 46 -2.94 -6.00 12.09
CA VAL A 46 -4.19 -5.26 12.18
C VAL A 46 -5.25 -6.05 11.42
N ALA A 47 -6.07 -6.80 12.17
CA ALA A 47 -7.12 -7.66 11.65
C ALA A 47 -8.38 -6.86 11.28
N PHE A 48 -8.95 -7.10 10.11
CA PHE A 48 -10.12 -6.34 9.64
C PHE A 48 -11.29 -7.18 9.12
N ASP A 49 -11.14 -8.50 8.98
CA ASP A 49 -12.21 -9.44 8.60
C ASP A 49 -11.91 -10.87 9.11
N LEU A 50 -12.95 -11.66 9.34
CA LEU A 50 -12.87 -13.05 9.80
C LEU A 50 -13.59 -13.94 8.79
N LEU A 51 -12.84 -14.84 8.17
CA LEU A 51 -13.32 -15.66 7.06
C LEU A 51 -13.77 -17.05 7.51
N HIS A 52 -13.18 -17.56 8.59
CA HIS A 52 -13.47 -18.89 9.12
C HIS A 52 -13.18 -18.95 10.62
N LEU A 53 -13.98 -19.68 11.37
CA LEU A 53 -13.81 -19.89 12.81
C LEU A 53 -14.28 -21.29 13.22
N ASN A 54 -13.41 -22.08 13.87
CA ASN A 54 -13.72 -23.38 14.48
C ASN A 54 -14.54 -24.33 13.59
N GLY A 55 -14.12 -24.49 12.34
CA GLY A 55 -14.79 -25.34 11.34
C GLY A 55 -15.94 -24.69 10.57
N HIS A 56 -16.29 -23.44 10.89
CA HIS A 56 -17.36 -22.70 10.23
C HIS A 56 -16.81 -21.67 9.24
N ASP A 57 -17.21 -21.77 7.97
CA ASP A 57 -16.97 -20.75 6.96
C ASP A 57 -17.94 -19.58 7.14
N LEU A 58 -17.39 -18.39 7.40
CA LEU A 58 -18.19 -17.19 7.67
C LEU A 58 -18.36 -16.31 6.43
N ARG A 59 -17.75 -16.64 5.29
CA ARG A 59 -17.69 -15.76 4.11
C ARG A 59 -19.06 -15.39 3.54
N ASP A 60 -20.11 -16.16 3.82
CA ASP A 60 -21.48 -15.87 3.40
C ASP A 60 -22.30 -15.02 4.39
N MET A 61 -21.78 -14.73 5.57
CA MET A 61 -22.36 -13.78 6.53
C MET A 61 -22.12 -12.33 6.08
N ALA A 62 -22.88 -11.38 6.64
CA ALA A 62 -22.64 -9.96 6.41
C ALA A 62 -21.30 -9.52 7.04
N LEU A 63 -20.63 -8.53 6.44
CA LEU A 63 -19.36 -8.01 6.94
C LEU A 63 -19.48 -7.49 8.38
N GLU A 64 -20.59 -6.86 8.72
CA GLU A 64 -20.84 -6.34 10.07
C GLU A 64 -20.81 -7.47 11.11
N GLU A 65 -21.50 -8.59 10.85
CA GLU A 65 -21.53 -9.76 11.74
C GLU A 65 -20.14 -10.41 11.88
N ARG A 66 -19.41 -10.58 10.77
CA ARG A 66 -18.05 -11.16 10.80
C ARG A 66 -17.09 -10.31 11.64
N ARG A 67 -17.22 -8.98 11.54
CA ARG A 67 -16.38 -8.02 12.27
C ARG A 67 -16.75 -7.94 13.74
N GLU A 68 -18.03 -8.08 14.09
CA GLU A 68 -18.47 -8.14 15.48
C GLU A 68 -17.88 -9.38 16.19
N ILE A 69 -17.94 -10.55 15.56
CA ILE A 69 -17.30 -11.77 16.08
C ILE A 69 -15.79 -11.55 16.25
N LEU A 70 -15.13 -11.01 15.22
CA LEU A 70 -13.68 -10.75 15.27
C LEU A 70 -13.30 -9.79 16.39
N ALA A 71 -14.06 -8.71 16.59
CA ALA A 71 -13.81 -7.74 17.65
C ALA A 71 -13.92 -8.39 19.03
N GLY A 72 -14.91 -9.27 19.24
CA GLY A 72 -15.07 -10.02 20.48
C GLY A 72 -13.94 -11.01 20.79
N MET A 73 -13.16 -11.42 19.77
CA MET A 73 -12.03 -12.34 19.94
C MET A 73 -10.70 -11.63 20.26
N ILE A 74 -10.58 -10.33 19.98
CA ILE A 74 -9.31 -9.61 20.09
C ILE A 74 -9.25 -8.86 21.40
N GLU A 75 -8.40 -9.33 22.31
CA GLU A 75 -8.10 -8.62 23.55
C GLU A 75 -7.20 -7.39 23.31
N PRO A 76 -7.40 -6.30 24.05
CA PRO A 76 -6.49 -5.16 24.04
C PRO A 76 -5.04 -5.52 24.44
N GLY A 77 -4.10 -4.67 24.01
CA GLY A 77 -2.68 -4.75 24.42
C GLY A 77 -1.87 -5.88 23.78
N GLY A 78 -2.43 -6.64 22.84
CA GLY A 78 -1.69 -7.63 22.04
C GLY A 78 -0.97 -7.05 20.82
N ARG A 79 -0.32 -7.91 20.04
CA ARG A 79 0.21 -7.53 18.72
C ARG A 79 -0.79 -7.75 17.59
N ILE A 80 -1.85 -8.50 17.87
CA ILE A 80 -3.04 -8.57 17.02
C ILE A 80 -3.97 -7.46 17.48
N GLN A 81 -4.31 -6.55 16.58
CA GLN A 81 -5.15 -5.38 16.84
C GLN A 81 -6.37 -5.44 15.94
N PHE A 82 -7.53 -5.04 16.44
CA PHE A 82 -8.73 -4.92 15.62
C PHE A 82 -8.72 -3.60 14.86
N SER A 83 -8.99 -3.63 13.56
CA SER A 83 -9.18 -2.44 12.74
C SER A 83 -10.54 -1.83 13.04
N GLU A 84 -10.61 -0.88 13.97
CA GLU A 84 -11.87 -0.22 14.33
C GLU A 84 -12.48 0.58 13.16
N PRO A 85 -13.81 0.54 12.99
CA PRO A 85 -14.48 1.40 12.03
C PRO A 85 -14.45 2.84 12.53
N LEU A 86 -14.14 3.79 11.64
CA LEU A 86 -14.25 5.21 11.95
C LEU A 86 -15.72 5.67 11.77
N PRO A 87 -16.41 6.10 12.83
CA PRO A 87 -17.76 6.61 12.71
C PRO A 87 -17.74 8.01 12.07
N GLY A 88 -18.76 8.31 11.26
CA GLY A 88 -18.96 9.65 10.70
C GLY A 88 -19.05 9.67 9.17
N GLU A 89 -19.05 10.88 8.62
CA GLU A 89 -19.15 11.09 7.17
C GLU A 89 -17.82 10.79 6.48
N ALA A 90 -17.87 9.93 5.46
CA ALA A 90 -16.68 9.48 4.72
C ALA A 90 -15.82 10.63 4.16
N LYS A 91 -16.45 11.73 3.69
CA LYS A 91 -15.70 12.89 3.16
C LYS A 91 -14.90 13.60 4.25
N ALA A 92 -15.49 13.78 5.43
CA ALA A 92 -14.82 14.41 6.56
C ALA A 92 -13.66 13.54 7.05
N ILE A 93 -13.88 12.23 7.16
CA ILE A 93 -12.83 11.25 7.51
C ILE A 93 -11.68 11.35 6.49
N PHE A 94 -11.99 11.27 5.20
CA PHE A 94 -10.99 11.34 4.14
C PHE A 94 -10.15 12.63 4.21
N HIS A 95 -10.78 13.78 4.43
CA HIS A 95 -10.09 15.07 4.59
C HIS A 95 -9.14 15.10 5.79
N LEU A 96 -9.53 14.47 6.91
CA LEU A 96 -8.68 14.36 8.09
C LEU A 96 -7.49 13.42 7.85
N LEU A 97 -7.70 12.30 7.15
CA LEU A 97 -6.63 11.37 6.78
C LEU A 97 -5.60 12.03 5.86
N ASP A 98 -6.07 12.83 4.89
CA ASP A 98 -5.21 13.60 3.98
C ASP A 98 -4.35 14.61 4.75
N LYS A 99 -4.98 15.40 5.64
CA LYS A 99 -4.26 16.34 6.52
C LYS A 99 -3.26 15.66 7.46
N ALA A 100 -3.55 14.42 7.88
CA ALA A 100 -2.66 13.63 8.71
C ALA A 100 -1.52 12.95 7.94
N GLY A 101 -1.50 13.05 6.60
CA GLY A 101 -0.50 12.41 5.75
C GLY A 101 -0.61 10.88 5.70
N LEU A 102 -1.81 10.34 5.92
CA LEU A 102 -2.09 8.90 5.84
C LEU A 102 -2.40 8.48 4.39
N GLU A 103 -2.21 7.18 4.06
CA GLU A 103 -2.42 6.70 2.68
C GLU A 103 -3.87 6.90 2.20
N GLY A 104 -4.83 6.86 3.12
CA GLY A 104 -6.26 6.98 2.84
C GLY A 104 -7.09 5.97 3.63
N MET A 105 -8.21 5.53 3.06
CA MET A 105 -9.17 4.64 3.72
C MET A 105 -9.74 3.58 2.77
N VAL A 106 -10.32 2.53 3.36
CA VAL A 106 -11.11 1.52 2.66
C VAL A 106 -12.54 1.53 3.19
N SER A 107 -13.48 1.92 2.33
CA SER A 107 -14.91 1.83 2.62
C SER A 107 -15.42 0.45 2.26
N LYS A 108 -16.07 -0.24 3.18
CA LYS A 108 -16.62 -1.58 2.97
C LYS A 108 -18.13 -1.60 3.18
N ARG A 109 -18.87 -2.27 2.30
CA ARG A 109 -20.32 -2.41 2.39
C ARG A 109 -20.69 -3.35 3.55
N LYS A 110 -21.44 -2.86 4.54
CA LYS A 110 -21.74 -3.57 5.79
C LYS A 110 -22.46 -4.92 5.59
N ASP A 111 -23.40 -4.95 4.65
CA ASP A 111 -24.22 -6.12 4.32
C ASP A 111 -23.55 -7.08 3.32
N SER A 112 -22.29 -6.83 2.95
CA SER A 112 -21.62 -7.65 1.92
C SER A 112 -21.04 -8.96 2.45
N LYS A 113 -21.25 -10.00 1.65
CA LYS A 113 -20.53 -11.27 1.74
C LYS A 113 -19.08 -11.10 1.30
N TYR A 114 -18.18 -11.90 1.86
CA TYR A 114 -16.79 -11.96 1.40
C TYR A 114 -16.71 -12.75 0.09
N ARG A 115 -16.02 -12.18 -0.91
CA ARG A 115 -15.74 -12.83 -2.19
C ARG A 115 -14.30 -12.52 -2.59
N SER A 116 -13.55 -13.55 -2.93
CA SER A 116 -12.18 -13.39 -3.42
C SER A 116 -12.17 -12.76 -4.81
N GLY A 117 -11.15 -11.94 -5.09
CA GLY A 117 -10.98 -11.27 -6.38
C GLY A 117 -11.54 -9.85 -6.41
N PRO A 118 -11.63 -9.24 -7.61
CA PRO A 118 -12.13 -7.88 -7.77
C PRO A 118 -13.57 -7.74 -7.22
N SER A 119 -13.81 -6.70 -6.44
CA SER A 119 -15.11 -6.43 -5.83
C SER A 119 -15.40 -4.93 -5.78
N THR A 120 -16.66 -4.57 -5.91
CA THR A 120 -17.16 -3.20 -5.70
C THR A 120 -17.64 -2.97 -4.27
N ASN A 121 -17.70 -4.03 -3.44
CA ASN A 121 -18.11 -3.90 -2.04
C ASN A 121 -17.04 -3.20 -1.19
N TRP A 122 -15.79 -3.17 -1.66
CA TRP A 122 -14.64 -2.57 -0.98
C TRP A 122 -14.05 -1.50 -1.89
N LEU A 123 -14.06 -0.25 -1.44
CA LEU A 123 -13.56 0.89 -2.21
C LEU A 123 -12.40 1.52 -1.46
N LYS A 124 -11.21 1.48 -2.06
CA LYS A 124 -10.03 2.16 -1.54
C LYS A 124 -9.99 3.59 -2.07
N ALA A 125 -10.05 4.57 -1.18
CA ALA A 125 -9.82 5.98 -1.47
C ALA A 125 -8.43 6.34 -0.95
N LYS A 126 -7.55 6.81 -1.83
CA LYS A 126 -6.17 7.19 -1.47
C LYS A 126 -5.99 8.69 -1.46
N CYS A 127 -5.32 9.18 -0.43
CA CYS A 127 -4.74 10.52 -0.40
C CYS A 127 -3.53 10.53 -1.35
N TYR A 128 -3.41 11.56 -2.18
CA TYR A 128 -2.31 11.69 -3.11
C TYR A 128 -1.73 13.09 -3.05
N ALA A 129 -0.40 13.17 -2.99
CA ALA A 129 0.33 14.39 -3.29
C ALA A 129 0.74 14.36 -4.75
N ILE A 130 0.58 15.48 -5.44
CA ILE A 130 1.12 15.69 -6.77
C ILE A 130 2.39 16.52 -6.60
N ASP A 131 3.47 16.07 -7.22
CA ASP A 131 4.73 16.78 -7.25
C ASP A 131 5.35 16.62 -8.65
N GLU A 132 6.23 17.56 -9.01
CA GLU A 132 6.88 17.61 -10.30
C GLU A 132 8.35 17.23 -10.16
N PHE A 133 8.80 16.30 -11.01
CA PHE A 133 10.17 15.79 -10.99
C PHE A 133 10.79 15.87 -12.38
N ASP A 134 12.11 16.04 -12.42
CA ASP A 134 12.88 15.94 -13.65
C ASP A 134 13.05 14.46 -14.01
N LEU A 135 12.83 14.13 -15.29
CA LEU A 135 13.04 12.77 -15.80
C LEU A 135 14.52 12.54 -16.07
N LEU A 136 15.16 11.68 -15.28
CA LEU A 136 16.56 11.28 -15.48
C LEU A 136 16.70 10.19 -16.55
N GLY A 137 15.72 9.30 -16.62
CA GLY A 137 15.79 8.14 -17.51
C GLY A 137 14.53 7.29 -17.47
N VAL A 138 14.39 6.43 -18.47
CA VAL A 138 13.33 5.43 -18.52
C VAL A 138 13.96 4.05 -18.59
N GLU A 139 13.64 3.21 -17.61
CA GLU A 139 13.99 1.79 -17.61
C GLU A 139 12.87 1.00 -18.24
N ARG A 140 13.20 0.16 -19.23
CA ARG A 140 12.24 -0.71 -19.89
C ARG A 140 12.90 -2.00 -20.33
N GLU A 141 12.21 -3.09 -20.06
CA GLU A 141 12.54 -4.41 -20.60
C GLU A 141 11.31 -4.95 -21.35
N ALA A 142 11.54 -5.76 -22.38
CA ALA A 142 10.45 -6.40 -23.09
C ALA A 142 9.63 -7.27 -22.13
N GLY A 143 8.30 -7.14 -22.18
CA GLY A 143 7.39 -7.88 -21.31
C GLY A 143 7.29 -7.36 -19.86
N LYS A 144 8.04 -6.31 -19.48
CA LYS A 144 7.95 -5.69 -18.14
C LYS A 144 7.38 -4.27 -18.21
N PRO A 145 6.74 -3.77 -17.14
CA PRO A 145 6.35 -2.37 -17.02
C PRO A 145 7.57 -1.44 -17.14
N ALA A 146 7.37 -0.27 -17.74
CA ALA A 146 8.40 0.76 -17.82
C ALA A 146 8.41 1.60 -16.53
N PHE A 147 9.60 2.05 -16.13
CA PHE A 147 9.81 2.89 -14.95
C PHE A 147 10.50 4.20 -15.33
N ALA A 148 9.98 5.31 -14.84
CA ALA A 148 10.64 6.61 -14.88
C ALA A 148 11.59 6.72 -13.68
N LEU A 149 12.85 7.06 -13.90
CA LEU A 149 13.80 7.46 -12.87
C LEU A 149 13.73 8.98 -12.72
N MET A 150 13.52 9.45 -11.49
CA MET A 150 13.13 10.83 -11.22
C MET A 150 14.18 11.53 -10.36
N ALA A 151 14.35 12.83 -10.61
CA ALA A 151 15.13 13.73 -9.79
C ALA A 151 14.29 14.89 -9.25
N GLU A 152 14.68 15.37 -8.07
CA GLU A 152 14.22 16.64 -7.53
C GLU A 152 14.63 17.78 -8.46
N ARG A 153 13.66 18.63 -8.82
CA ARG A 153 13.88 19.75 -9.75
C ARG A 153 14.92 20.70 -9.20
N GLY A 154 15.82 21.17 -10.07
CA GLY A 154 16.85 22.15 -9.74
C GLY A 154 18.08 21.60 -9.02
N THR A 155 17.95 20.52 -8.22
CA THR A 155 19.11 19.85 -7.58
C THR A 155 19.65 18.70 -8.41
N GLY A 156 18.81 18.08 -9.26
CA GLY A 156 19.17 16.89 -10.03
C GLY A 156 19.37 15.64 -9.15
N ARG A 157 19.03 15.72 -7.86
CA ARG A 157 19.19 14.62 -6.91
C ARG A 157 18.14 13.55 -7.20
N TYR A 158 18.59 12.31 -7.35
CA TYR A 158 17.69 11.17 -7.54
C TYR A 158 16.77 10.97 -6.34
N VAL A 159 15.47 10.87 -6.59
CA VAL A 159 14.42 10.71 -5.56
C VAL A 159 13.67 9.38 -5.65
N GLY A 160 13.92 8.58 -6.69
CA GLY A 160 13.31 7.27 -6.84
C GLY A 160 12.86 6.97 -8.26
N SER A 161 12.00 5.96 -8.37
CA SER A 161 11.40 5.56 -9.65
C SER A 161 9.90 5.31 -9.52
N ALA A 162 9.15 5.63 -10.56
CA ALA A 162 7.71 5.42 -10.64
C ALA A 162 7.33 4.59 -11.87
N PHE A 163 6.25 3.82 -11.76
CA PHE A 163 5.66 3.14 -12.92
C PHE A 163 5.12 4.17 -13.92
N VAL A 164 5.37 3.93 -15.21
CA VAL A 164 4.81 4.76 -16.27
C VAL A 164 3.41 4.26 -16.62
N THR A 165 2.39 4.80 -15.97
CA THR A 165 0.97 4.50 -16.22
C THR A 165 0.36 5.44 -17.25
N LEU A 166 0.95 5.46 -18.45
CA LEU A 166 0.50 6.30 -19.56
C LEU A 166 -0.32 5.50 -20.57
N ASN A 167 -1.31 6.17 -21.17
CA ASN A 167 -2.00 5.65 -22.36
C ASN A 167 -1.00 5.49 -23.53
N ARG A 168 -1.44 4.85 -24.61
CA ARG A 168 -0.57 4.52 -25.75
C ARG A 168 0.08 5.77 -26.36
N GLU A 169 -0.71 6.81 -26.61
CA GLU A 169 -0.24 8.05 -27.26
C GLU A 169 0.83 8.77 -26.42
N MET A 170 0.56 8.97 -25.12
CA MET A 170 1.51 9.62 -24.21
C MET A 170 2.79 8.79 -24.05
N ARG A 171 2.69 7.47 -24.09
CA ARG A 171 3.85 6.57 -24.03
C ARG A 171 4.72 6.67 -25.28
N GLU A 172 4.12 6.73 -26.47
CA GLU A 172 4.83 6.92 -27.73
C GLU A 172 5.52 8.30 -27.76
N ARG A 173 4.86 9.35 -27.28
CA ARG A 173 5.44 10.69 -27.13
C ARG A 173 6.61 10.73 -26.15
N LEU A 174 6.45 10.13 -24.97
CA LEU A 174 7.54 9.99 -23.99
C LEU A 174 8.73 9.27 -24.62
N TRP A 175 8.46 8.20 -25.34
CA TRP A 175 9.50 7.40 -25.97
C TRP A 175 10.29 8.17 -27.03
N LYS A 176 9.59 8.88 -27.91
CA LYS A 176 10.22 9.75 -28.89
C LYS A 176 11.14 10.77 -28.21
N ARG A 177 10.67 11.42 -27.13
CA ARG A 177 11.47 12.39 -26.39
C ARG A 177 12.72 11.77 -25.75
N VAL A 178 12.60 10.59 -25.14
CA VAL A 178 13.72 9.84 -24.55
C VAL A 178 14.80 9.51 -25.60
N GLN A 179 14.39 9.09 -26.79
CA GLN A 179 15.32 8.76 -27.88
C GLN A 179 15.99 10.00 -28.50
N GLU A 180 15.26 11.11 -28.61
CA GLU A 180 15.77 12.36 -29.19
C GLU A 180 16.73 13.11 -28.25
N HIS A 181 16.67 12.85 -26.93
CA HIS A 181 17.45 13.58 -25.92
C HIS A 181 18.35 12.66 -25.08
N PRO A 182 19.25 11.86 -25.68
CA PRO A 182 20.06 10.89 -24.95
C PRO A 182 21.03 11.58 -23.98
N GLY A 183 20.97 11.16 -22.72
CA GLY A 183 21.77 11.67 -21.61
C GLY A 183 22.78 10.65 -21.07
N THR A 184 23.39 10.98 -19.93
CA THR A 184 24.29 10.08 -19.20
C THR A 184 23.75 9.83 -17.80
N ALA A 185 24.12 8.69 -17.22
CA ALA A 185 23.72 8.34 -15.87
C ALA A 185 24.24 9.39 -14.86
N PRO A 186 23.36 9.99 -14.03
CA PRO A 186 23.80 10.91 -12.98
C PRO A 186 24.68 10.20 -11.96
N LYS A 187 25.64 10.94 -11.37
CA LYS A 187 26.52 10.41 -10.32
C LYS A 187 25.68 10.01 -9.10
N GLY A 188 25.93 8.81 -8.56
CA GLY A 188 25.26 8.31 -7.36
C GLY A 188 23.94 7.57 -7.60
N VAL A 189 23.44 7.50 -8.85
CA VAL A 189 22.30 6.64 -9.19
C VAL A 189 22.79 5.22 -9.46
N MET A 190 22.08 4.24 -8.89
CA MET A 190 22.41 2.82 -9.10
C MET A 190 22.36 2.50 -10.60
N LYS A 191 23.38 1.82 -11.11
CA LYS A 191 23.43 1.44 -12.54
C LYS A 191 22.34 0.41 -12.84
N ARG A 192 21.34 0.82 -13.61
CA ARG A 192 20.26 -0.05 -14.10
C ARG A 192 20.46 -0.25 -15.61
N PRO A 193 20.99 -1.40 -16.06
CA PRO A 193 21.51 -1.58 -17.42
C PRO A 193 20.43 -1.42 -18.51
N ALA A 194 19.16 -1.64 -18.18
CA ALA A 194 18.02 -1.43 -19.09
C ALA A 194 17.52 0.03 -19.13
N THR A 195 18.24 0.98 -18.53
CA THR A 195 17.83 2.40 -18.47
C THR A 195 18.38 3.18 -19.66
N GLN A 196 17.48 3.88 -20.34
CA GLN A 196 17.83 4.94 -21.27
C GLN A 196 17.81 6.27 -20.54
N TRP A 197 18.99 6.89 -20.43
CA TRP A 197 19.17 8.16 -19.75
C TRP A 197 18.76 9.31 -20.67
N VAL A 198 18.15 10.34 -20.08
CA VAL A 198 17.70 11.54 -20.78
C VAL A 198 18.52 12.73 -20.29
N LYS A 199 18.86 13.67 -21.19
CA LYS A 199 19.46 14.94 -20.77
C LYS A 199 18.46 15.74 -19.92
N PRO A 200 18.91 16.43 -18.87
CA PRO A 200 18.06 17.40 -18.17
C PRO A 200 17.54 18.48 -19.12
N GLY A 201 16.23 18.80 -19.04
CA GLY A 201 15.55 19.84 -19.84
C GLY A 201 14.32 19.34 -20.61
#